data_AF-A0A8T2PKE1-F1
#
_entry.id   AF-A0A8T2PKE1-F1
#
_cell.length_a   1.000
_cell.length_b   1.000
_cell.length_c   1.000
_cell.angle_alpha   90.00
_cell.angle_beta   90.00
_cell.angle_gamma   90.00
#
_symmetry.space_group_name_H-M   'P 1'
#
loop_
_entity.id
_entity.type
_entity.pdbx_description
1 polymer ?
#
loop_
_entity_poly.entity_id
_entity_poly.type
_entity_poly.pdbx_seq_one_letter_code
_entity_poly.pdbx_strand_id
1 'polypeptide(L)'
;MSLFFRPSFHHFLSVRLLGTAAPRTLNGKHLESSSFQGGDACPVALSFEDPSAFRVKSFGELLRALGVFRLCSVPILVNNCGKLMSFARSLLGKRGFSLILRPTVYAQFVAGETEGEIAVAMEKMSSLGLRPMLAASVSKVRVLVDAEYTYMNPALSLVTMAMMKKFNQKGAWIWNTYQCYLKESRLLLLDAISQSVDQSFCLGVKLVRGAYMDKERKLAKQEGRPDPVHQSWEDTNDSYNGNLDIMLDLISLHPQCYRIIVATHNEESVRHAVSRMGGLGIDKHAGSVCFGQLLGMCDHVSLTLAQQGYSVYKSVPYGSVDDTVPYLVRRAQENRTVLQGIRKERDLLRQELRRRLREGLTGGRK
;
A
#
# COMPACT_ATOMS: atom_id res chain seq x y z
N MET A 1 11.66 11.04 -38.05
CA MET A 1 10.56 12.02 -37.94
C MET A 1 9.79 11.74 -36.66
N SER A 2 9.88 12.69 -35.75
CA SER A 2 9.35 12.72 -34.38
C SER A 2 7.83 12.93 -34.33
N LEU A 3 7.12 12.15 -33.51
CA LEU A 3 5.79 12.50 -32.99
C LEU A 3 5.76 12.20 -31.49
N PHE A 4 6.32 13.12 -30.70
CA PHE A 4 6.07 13.21 -29.26
C PHE A 4 4.64 13.73 -29.06
N PHE A 5 3.75 12.89 -28.55
CA PHE A 5 2.48 13.34 -28.00
C PHE A 5 2.74 14.03 -26.66
N ARG A 6 2.64 15.37 -26.63
CA ARG A 6 2.49 16.17 -25.41
C ARG A 6 1.05 16.02 -24.89
N PRO A 7 0.81 15.60 -23.64
CA PRO A 7 -0.40 15.97 -22.93
C PRO A 7 -0.30 17.45 -22.53
N SER A 8 -1.40 18.20 -22.68
CA SER A 8 -1.50 19.60 -22.25
C SER A 8 -1.61 19.67 -20.71
N PHE A 9 -0.67 20.37 -20.06
CA PHE A 9 -0.52 20.45 -18.59
C PHE A 9 -0.89 21.83 -18.05
N HIS A 10 -2.17 22.16 -18.03
CA HIS A 10 -2.67 23.40 -17.41
C HIS A 10 -3.80 23.13 -16.39
N HIS A 11 -3.59 22.29 -15.36
CA HIS A 11 -4.55 22.18 -14.24
C HIS A 11 -4.02 21.43 -12.99
N PHE A 12 -2.92 21.88 -12.37
CA PHE A 12 -2.39 21.22 -11.14
C PHE A 12 -2.00 22.17 -10.00
N LEU A 13 -2.47 23.43 -10.02
CA LEU A 13 -2.12 24.41 -8.98
C LEU A 13 -2.94 24.30 -7.69
N SER A 14 -4.08 23.59 -7.67
CA SER A 14 -5.04 23.64 -6.54
C SER A 14 -4.89 22.54 -5.48
N VAL A 15 -4.26 21.38 -5.78
CA VAL A 15 -3.98 20.31 -4.78
C VAL A 15 -2.89 20.70 -3.76
N ARG A 16 -2.29 21.89 -3.90
CA ARG A 16 -1.04 22.34 -3.22
C ARG A 16 -1.06 22.36 -1.69
N LEU A 17 -2.22 22.27 -1.03
CA LEU A 17 -2.36 22.54 0.40
C LEU A 17 -2.64 21.31 1.28
N LEU A 18 -3.04 20.17 0.72
CA LEU A 18 -3.54 19.02 1.51
C LEU A 18 -2.54 17.86 1.64
N GLY A 19 -1.58 17.75 0.72
CA GLY A 19 -0.53 16.73 0.80
C GLY A 19 0.69 17.26 1.53
N THR A 20 0.97 16.74 2.73
CA THR A 20 2.24 16.86 3.51
C THR A 20 2.37 17.93 4.61
N ALA A 21 1.30 18.63 5.02
CA ALA A 21 1.40 19.43 6.25
C ALA A 21 1.52 18.51 7.48
N ALA A 22 2.65 18.58 8.19
CA ALA A 22 2.73 18.09 9.57
C ALA A 22 1.69 18.85 10.43
N PRO A 23 1.11 18.24 11.48
CA PRO A 23 0.13 18.94 12.32
C PRO A 23 0.76 20.22 12.89
N ARG A 24 0.08 21.36 12.69
CA ARG A 24 0.41 22.59 13.42
C ARG A 24 0.22 22.31 14.91
N THR A 25 1.27 22.53 15.69
CA THR A 25 1.22 22.59 17.14
C THR A 25 0.17 23.60 17.57
N LEU A 26 -0.90 23.12 18.21
CA LEU A 26 -1.84 23.97 18.93
C LEU A 26 -1.13 24.44 20.21
N ASN A 27 -0.76 25.71 20.25
CA ASN A 27 -0.21 26.35 21.44
C ASN A 27 -1.32 26.56 22.49
N GLY A 28 -1.14 25.92 23.65
CA GLY A 28 -1.30 26.53 24.96
C GLY A 28 -2.72 26.70 25.52
N LYS A 29 -3.12 25.78 26.41
CA LYS A 29 -3.57 26.17 27.75
C LYS A 29 -2.89 25.28 28.79
N HIS A 30 -2.20 25.95 29.71
CA HIS A 30 -1.68 25.43 30.97
C HIS A 30 -2.68 24.45 31.61
N LEU A 31 -2.27 23.20 31.81
CA LEU A 31 -2.75 22.39 32.92
C LEU A 31 -1.53 21.83 33.65
N GLU A 32 -1.57 21.99 34.96
CA GLU A 32 -0.49 21.76 35.90
C GLU A 32 0.02 20.31 35.89
N SER A 33 1.30 20.21 36.22
CA SER A 33 2.06 18.99 36.45
C SER A 33 1.43 18.12 37.53
N SER A 34 0.92 16.94 37.14
CA SER A 34 0.81 15.80 38.03
C SER A 34 1.71 14.68 37.51
N SER A 35 2.75 14.39 38.29
CA SER A 35 3.71 13.30 38.14
C SER A 35 3.03 11.96 37.81
N PHE A 36 3.28 11.42 36.62
CA PHE A 36 3.00 10.02 36.31
C PHE A 36 4.31 9.24 36.29
N GLN A 37 4.41 8.30 37.24
CA GLN A 37 5.47 7.31 37.35
C GLN A 37 5.52 6.44 36.10
N GLY A 38 6.74 6.14 35.64
CA GLY A 38 7.00 5.21 34.57
C GLY A 38 6.47 3.82 34.91
N GLY A 39 5.50 3.35 34.14
CA GLY A 39 5.12 1.95 34.07
C GLY A 39 5.56 1.40 32.72
N ASP A 40 6.34 0.32 32.74
CA ASP A 40 6.69 -0.49 31.57
C ASP A 40 5.44 -0.83 30.76
N ALA A 41 5.25 -0.17 29.63
CA ALA A 41 4.19 -0.50 28.70
C ALA A 41 4.60 -1.75 27.93
N CYS A 42 4.11 -2.90 28.38
CA CYS A 42 4.03 -4.12 27.58
C CYS A 42 3.51 -3.75 26.17
N PRO A 43 4.17 -4.18 25.06
CA PRO A 43 3.73 -3.77 23.74
C PRO A 43 2.29 -4.24 23.54
N VAL A 44 1.37 -3.29 23.38
CA VAL A 44 -0.04 -3.58 23.06
C VAL A 44 -0.05 -4.52 21.87
N ALA A 45 -0.47 -5.77 22.10
CA ALA A 45 -0.50 -6.78 21.05
C ALA A 45 -1.41 -6.28 19.90
N LEU A 46 -0.87 -6.23 18.69
CA LEU A 46 -1.66 -5.86 17.51
C LEU A 46 -2.72 -6.93 17.25
N SER A 47 -3.97 -6.60 17.58
CA SER A 47 -5.12 -7.41 17.19
C SER A 47 -5.71 -6.90 15.88
N PHE A 48 -5.73 -7.79 14.88
CA PHE A 48 -6.38 -7.57 13.58
C PHE A 48 -7.76 -8.21 13.51
N GLU A 49 -8.27 -8.69 14.65
CA GLU A 49 -9.54 -9.42 14.79
C GLU A 49 -10.68 -8.50 15.25
N ASP A 50 -10.39 -7.24 15.57
CA ASP A 50 -11.39 -6.30 16.06
C ASP A 50 -12.20 -5.66 14.90
N PRO A 51 -13.51 -5.90 14.81
CA PRO A 51 -14.36 -5.27 13.80
C PRO A 51 -14.51 -3.76 13.99
N SER A 52 -14.12 -3.21 15.15
CA SER A 52 -14.19 -1.76 15.42
C SER A 52 -13.37 -0.91 14.44
N ALA A 53 -12.34 -1.50 13.83
CA ALA A 53 -11.56 -0.88 12.75
C ALA A 53 -12.47 -0.35 11.62
N PHE A 54 -13.62 -0.99 11.36
CA PHE A 54 -14.56 -0.59 10.30
C PHE A 54 -15.62 0.44 10.70
N ARG A 55 -15.64 0.92 11.96
CA ARG A 55 -16.62 1.93 12.42
C ARG A 55 -16.56 3.21 11.60
N VAL A 56 -15.38 3.55 11.08
CA VAL A 56 -15.13 4.74 10.26
C VAL A 56 -15.72 4.67 8.85
N LYS A 57 -16.14 3.48 8.39
CA LYS A 57 -16.76 3.31 7.06
C LYS A 57 -18.27 3.55 7.13
N SER A 58 -18.84 4.09 6.06
CA SER A 58 -20.30 4.22 5.92
C SER A 58 -20.96 2.87 5.64
N PHE A 59 -22.27 2.77 5.85
CA PHE A 59 -23.03 1.55 5.59
C PHE A 59 -22.94 1.10 4.11
N GLY A 60 -23.01 2.06 3.17
CA GLY A 60 -22.87 1.78 1.74
C GLY A 60 -21.47 1.25 1.37
N GLU A 61 -20.41 1.75 2.02
CA GLU A 61 -19.05 1.22 1.82
C GLU A 61 -18.88 -0.20 2.32
N LEU A 62 -19.51 -0.56 3.46
CA LEU A 62 -19.50 -1.93 3.95
C LEU A 62 -20.19 -2.89 2.97
N LEU A 63 -21.38 -2.51 2.47
CA LEU A 63 -22.12 -3.32 1.49
C LEU A 63 -21.35 -3.48 0.17
N ARG A 64 -20.77 -2.39 -0.33
CA ARG A 64 -19.97 -2.40 -1.55
C ARG A 64 -18.74 -3.29 -1.42
N ALA A 65 -17.99 -3.16 -0.33
CA ALA A 65 -16.83 -4.01 -0.06
C ALA A 65 -17.22 -5.49 0.02
N LEU A 66 -18.30 -5.83 0.75
CA LEU A 66 -18.81 -7.20 0.81
C LEU A 66 -19.22 -7.75 -0.55
N GLY A 67 -19.89 -6.95 -1.38
CA GLY A 67 -20.27 -7.32 -2.75
C GLY A 67 -19.06 -7.57 -3.64
N VAL A 68 -18.10 -6.64 -3.65
CA VAL A 68 -16.87 -6.76 -4.45
C VAL A 68 -16.04 -7.97 -4.01
N PHE A 69 -15.84 -8.19 -2.71
CA PHE A 69 -15.11 -9.36 -2.22
C PHE A 69 -15.81 -10.68 -2.51
N ARG A 70 -17.15 -10.70 -2.55
CA ARG A 70 -17.91 -11.88 -2.99
C ARG A 70 -17.63 -12.17 -4.46
N LEU A 71 -17.62 -11.16 -5.33
CA LEU A 71 -17.29 -11.32 -6.76
C LEU A 71 -15.85 -11.83 -6.94
N CYS A 72 -14.87 -11.24 -6.23
CA CYS A 72 -13.48 -11.68 -6.27
C CYS A 72 -13.25 -13.08 -5.67
N SER A 73 -14.21 -13.63 -4.92
CA SER A 73 -14.13 -14.98 -4.38
C SER A 73 -14.57 -16.06 -5.40
N VAL A 74 -15.07 -15.69 -6.58
CA VAL A 74 -15.54 -16.63 -7.62
C VAL A 74 -14.41 -16.90 -8.62
N PRO A 75 -13.77 -18.09 -8.63
CA PRO A 75 -12.59 -18.35 -9.45
C PRO A 75 -12.84 -18.18 -10.95
N ILE A 76 -14.02 -18.61 -11.44
CA ILE A 76 -14.39 -18.50 -12.87
C ILE A 76 -14.44 -17.03 -13.31
N LEU A 77 -15.01 -16.16 -12.46
CA LEU A 77 -15.13 -14.73 -12.74
C LEU A 77 -13.75 -14.07 -12.75
N VAL A 78 -12.93 -14.36 -11.76
CA VAL A 78 -11.59 -13.77 -11.63
C VAL A 78 -10.65 -14.24 -12.74
N ASN A 79 -10.64 -15.54 -13.06
CA ASN A 79 -9.75 -16.09 -14.09
C ASN A 79 -10.08 -15.56 -15.49
N ASN A 80 -11.32 -15.14 -15.71
CA ASN A 80 -11.79 -14.60 -16.98
C ASN A 80 -12.10 -13.10 -16.91
N CYS A 81 -11.75 -12.39 -15.84
CA CYS A 81 -12.23 -11.03 -15.60
C CYS A 81 -11.85 -10.06 -16.73
N GLY A 82 -10.65 -10.15 -17.30
CA GLY A 82 -10.27 -9.35 -18.47
C GLY A 82 -11.16 -9.62 -19.68
N LYS A 83 -11.44 -10.89 -20.00
CA LYS A 83 -12.34 -11.27 -21.11
C LYS A 83 -13.79 -10.85 -20.84
N LEU A 84 -14.26 -11.04 -19.61
CA LEU A 84 -15.60 -10.65 -19.18
C LEU A 84 -15.80 -9.13 -19.22
N MET A 85 -14.82 -8.36 -18.77
CA MET A 85 -14.85 -6.90 -18.84
C MET A 85 -14.85 -6.42 -20.30
N SER A 86 -14.03 -7.02 -21.17
CA SER A 86 -14.04 -6.71 -22.60
C SER A 86 -15.37 -7.06 -23.27
N PHE A 87 -15.95 -8.21 -22.93
CA PHE A 87 -17.26 -8.63 -23.45
C PHE A 87 -18.38 -7.70 -22.96
N ALA A 88 -18.44 -7.42 -21.66
CA ALA A 88 -19.42 -6.50 -21.08
C ALA A 88 -19.31 -5.10 -21.68
N ARG A 89 -18.09 -4.63 -21.95
CA ARG A 89 -17.84 -3.36 -22.64
C ARG A 89 -18.31 -3.38 -24.10
N SER A 90 -18.10 -4.50 -24.81
CA SER A 90 -18.58 -4.67 -26.18
C SER A 90 -20.11 -4.64 -26.25
N LEU A 91 -20.78 -5.27 -25.27
CA LEU A 91 -22.23 -5.36 -25.21
C LEU A 91 -22.92 -4.06 -24.75
N LEU A 92 -22.40 -3.41 -23.70
CA LEU A 92 -23.03 -2.25 -23.06
C LEU A 92 -22.50 -0.90 -23.59
N GLY A 93 -21.46 -0.93 -24.40
CA GLY A 93 -20.68 0.25 -24.77
C GLY A 93 -19.92 0.88 -23.59
N LYS A 94 -19.09 1.88 -23.89
CA LYS A 94 -18.23 2.54 -22.88
C LYS A 94 -19.02 3.20 -21.74
N ARG A 95 -20.13 3.90 -22.07
CA ARG A 95 -20.95 4.62 -21.09
C ARG A 95 -21.69 3.67 -20.16
N GLY A 96 -22.35 2.64 -20.71
CA GLY A 96 -23.07 1.64 -19.92
C GLY A 96 -22.14 0.84 -19.00
N PHE A 97 -20.99 0.41 -19.53
CA PHE A 97 -19.96 -0.26 -18.74
C PHE A 97 -19.46 0.61 -17.58
N SER A 98 -19.16 1.88 -17.86
CA SER A 98 -18.70 2.85 -16.84
C SER A 98 -19.75 3.09 -15.75
N LEU A 99 -21.03 3.20 -16.10
CA LEU A 99 -22.13 3.36 -15.14
C LEU A 99 -22.24 2.21 -14.13
N ILE A 100 -21.92 0.98 -14.55
CA ILE A 100 -21.92 -0.19 -13.66
C ILE A 100 -20.62 -0.25 -12.84
N LEU A 101 -19.48 0.01 -13.49
CA LEU A 101 -18.17 -0.20 -12.87
C LEU A 101 -17.82 0.88 -11.84
N ARG A 102 -18.18 2.15 -12.11
CA ARG A 102 -17.91 3.31 -11.24
C ARG A 102 -18.38 3.10 -9.79
N PRO A 103 -19.67 2.80 -9.51
CA PRO A 103 -20.14 2.66 -8.13
C PRO A 103 -19.73 1.35 -7.44
N THR A 104 -19.08 0.42 -8.15
CA THR A 104 -18.77 -0.92 -7.65
C THR A 104 -17.27 -1.13 -7.39
N VAL A 105 -16.59 -1.83 -8.31
CA VAL A 105 -15.19 -2.23 -8.21
C VAL A 105 -14.28 -1.02 -8.35
N TYR A 106 -14.64 -0.05 -9.21
CA TYR A 106 -13.85 1.17 -9.38
C TYR A 106 -13.77 1.97 -8.08
N ALA A 107 -14.91 2.33 -7.47
CA ALA A 107 -14.95 3.04 -6.19
C ALA A 107 -14.28 2.26 -5.03
N GLN A 108 -14.01 0.96 -5.17
CA GLN A 108 -13.35 0.15 -4.13
C GLN A 108 -11.85 0.34 -4.14
N PHE A 109 -11.27 0.44 -5.34
CA PHE A 109 -9.83 0.38 -5.51
C PHE A 109 -9.23 1.64 -6.12
N VAL A 110 -10.05 2.58 -6.60
CA VAL A 110 -9.63 3.82 -7.27
C VAL A 110 -10.20 5.02 -6.53
N ALA A 111 -9.39 6.04 -6.30
CA ALA A 111 -9.81 7.26 -5.59
C ALA A 111 -10.75 8.16 -6.40
N GLY A 112 -10.70 8.06 -7.72
CA GLY A 112 -11.48 8.89 -8.63
C GLY A 112 -10.73 9.20 -9.91
N GLU A 113 -11.42 9.89 -10.80
CA GLU A 113 -10.95 10.33 -12.11
C GLU A 113 -10.61 11.83 -12.08
N THR A 114 -11.35 12.61 -11.30
CA THR A 114 -11.18 14.07 -11.23
C THR A 114 -10.38 14.50 -10.01
N GLU A 115 -9.75 15.68 -10.08
CA GLU A 115 -9.00 16.28 -8.96
C GLU A 115 -9.86 16.39 -7.69
N GLY A 116 -11.13 16.78 -7.82
CA GLY A 116 -12.07 16.88 -6.71
C GLY A 116 -12.36 15.54 -6.04
N GLU A 117 -12.65 14.49 -6.82
CA GLU A 117 -12.86 13.14 -6.28
C GLU A 117 -11.61 12.63 -5.55
N ILE A 118 -10.43 12.83 -6.15
CA ILE A 118 -9.14 12.44 -5.57
C ILE A 118 -8.89 13.19 -4.26
N ALA A 119 -9.13 14.50 -4.22
CA ALA A 119 -8.94 15.33 -3.03
C ALA A 119 -9.85 14.86 -1.88
N VAL A 120 -11.14 14.60 -2.16
CA VAL A 120 -12.10 14.07 -1.16
C VAL A 120 -11.64 12.72 -0.62
N ALA A 121 -11.18 11.82 -1.50
CA ALA A 121 -10.65 10.52 -1.09
C ALA A 121 -9.39 10.66 -0.20
N MET A 122 -8.49 11.58 -0.54
CA MET A 122 -7.27 11.86 0.23
C MET A 122 -7.55 12.48 1.60
N GLU A 123 -8.46 13.44 1.66
CA GLU A 123 -8.86 14.09 2.92
C GLU A 123 -9.51 13.07 3.85
N LYS A 124 -10.40 12.23 3.31
CA LYS A 124 -10.98 11.11 4.05
C LYS A 124 -9.90 10.18 4.61
N MET A 125 -8.94 9.72 3.80
CA MET A 125 -7.85 8.86 4.28
C MET A 125 -7.00 9.55 5.36
N SER A 126 -6.66 10.82 5.15
CA SER A 126 -5.88 11.62 6.10
C SER A 126 -6.60 11.77 7.44
N SER A 127 -7.92 11.96 7.44
CA SER A 127 -8.74 12.03 8.66
C SER A 127 -8.73 10.72 9.48
N LEU A 128 -8.37 9.59 8.85
CA LEU A 128 -8.25 8.29 9.48
C LEU A 128 -6.82 7.97 9.94
N GLY A 129 -5.91 8.95 9.90
CA GLY A 129 -4.49 8.75 10.21
C GLY A 129 -3.70 8.03 9.13
N LEU A 130 -4.29 7.81 7.94
CA LEU A 130 -3.62 7.20 6.80
C LEU A 130 -2.94 8.27 5.96
N ARG A 131 -1.76 7.96 5.39
CA ARG A 131 -1.02 8.85 4.49
C ARG A 131 -1.25 8.40 3.03
N PRO A 132 -2.20 8.99 2.29
CA PRO A 132 -2.40 8.64 0.89
C PRO A 132 -1.19 9.08 0.06
N MET A 133 -0.73 8.22 -0.85
CA MET A 133 0.31 8.58 -1.82
C MET A 133 -0.23 8.43 -3.23
N LEU A 134 -0.28 9.56 -3.94
CA LEU A 134 -0.57 9.62 -5.37
C LEU A 134 0.73 9.43 -6.16
N ALA A 135 0.63 8.77 -7.30
CA ALA A 135 1.65 8.88 -8.33
C ALA A 135 1.50 10.26 -9.01
N ALA A 136 2.12 11.31 -8.45
CA ALA A 136 2.03 12.69 -8.97
C ALA A 136 3.37 13.43 -8.84
N SER A 137 3.59 14.44 -9.70
CA SER A 137 4.87 15.14 -9.88
C SER A 137 4.87 16.60 -9.37
N VAL A 138 5.94 16.92 -8.62
CA VAL A 138 6.57 18.22 -8.22
C VAL A 138 5.93 19.19 -7.19
N SER A 139 6.30 19.05 -5.92
CA SER A 139 7.31 19.84 -5.15
C SER A 139 7.17 19.46 -3.66
N LYS A 140 8.27 19.10 -2.97
CA LYS A 140 8.26 18.41 -1.64
C LYS A 140 7.52 17.06 -1.61
N VAL A 141 7.47 16.34 -2.73
CA VAL A 141 6.83 15.02 -2.83
C VAL A 141 7.91 13.93 -2.75
N ARG A 142 7.63 12.84 -2.02
CA ARG A 142 8.45 11.62 -2.05
C ARG A 142 8.15 10.86 -3.33
N VAL A 143 9.19 10.46 -4.06
CA VAL A 143 9.07 9.69 -5.30
C VAL A 143 9.38 8.24 -4.98
N LEU A 144 8.42 7.38 -5.28
CA LEU A 144 8.58 5.94 -5.20
C LEU A 144 8.64 5.37 -6.61
N VAL A 145 9.73 4.69 -6.93
CA VAL A 145 9.90 3.99 -8.20
C VAL A 145 9.40 2.55 -7.99
N ASP A 146 8.33 2.20 -8.69
CA ASP A 146 7.80 0.84 -8.68
C ASP A 146 8.73 -0.11 -9.44
N ALA A 147 8.80 -1.35 -8.96
CA ALA A 147 9.49 -2.42 -9.67
C ALA A 147 8.53 -3.10 -10.64
N GLU A 148 9.04 -3.40 -11.82
CA GLU A 148 8.31 -4.00 -12.92
C GLU A 148 8.82 -5.43 -13.19
N TYR A 149 9.15 -5.75 -14.44
CA TYR A 149 9.70 -7.04 -14.86
C TYR A 149 11.21 -7.11 -14.64
N THR A 150 11.72 -8.34 -14.47
CA THR A 150 13.15 -8.61 -14.25
C THR A 150 14.06 -7.97 -15.29
N TYR A 151 13.65 -7.89 -16.55
CA TYR A 151 14.43 -7.26 -17.63
C TYR A 151 14.36 -5.72 -17.66
N MET A 152 13.37 -5.10 -17.01
CA MET A 152 13.27 -3.63 -16.93
C MET A 152 13.91 -3.07 -15.65
N ASN A 153 13.86 -3.86 -14.57
CA ASN A 153 14.33 -3.46 -13.25
C ASN A 153 15.80 -3.00 -13.18
N PRO A 154 16.76 -3.53 -13.97
CA PRO A 154 18.13 -3.02 -13.95
C PRO A 154 18.23 -1.54 -14.36
N ALA A 155 17.55 -1.15 -15.44
CA ALA A 155 17.53 0.24 -15.90
C ALA A 155 16.82 1.15 -14.89
N LEU A 156 15.68 0.70 -14.35
CA LEU A 156 14.94 1.43 -13.31
C LEU A 156 15.81 1.62 -12.06
N SER A 157 16.50 0.57 -11.62
CA SER A 157 17.35 0.60 -10.41
C SER A 157 18.54 1.53 -10.58
N LEU A 158 19.21 1.52 -11.74
CA LEU A 158 20.32 2.43 -12.03
C LEU A 158 19.88 3.90 -12.00
N VAL A 159 18.78 4.24 -12.68
CA VAL A 159 18.23 5.61 -12.66
C VAL A 159 17.82 5.99 -11.25
N THR A 160 17.15 5.10 -10.52
CA THR A 160 16.70 5.36 -9.15
C THR A 160 17.88 5.59 -8.22
N MET A 161 18.95 4.81 -8.34
CA MET A 161 20.16 4.96 -7.54
C MET A 161 20.86 6.29 -7.80
N ALA A 162 20.99 6.68 -9.08
CA ALA A 162 21.53 7.99 -9.44
C ALA A 162 20.69 9.14 -8.86
N MET A 163 19.37 9.00 -8.85
CA MET A 163 18.46 9.98 -8.24
C MET A 163 18.56 9.99 -6.71
N MET A 164 18.69 8.83 -6.05
CA MET A 164 18.93 8.75 -4.61
C MET A 164 20.23 9.44 -4.24
N LYS A 165 21.32 9.17 -4.96
CA LYS A 165 22.59 9.88 -4.77
C LYS A 165 22.41 11.39 -4.86
N LYS A 166 21.66 11.87 -5.85
CA LYS A 166 21.46 13.31 -6.04
C LYS A 166 20.58 13.96 -4.97
N PHE A 167 19.50 13.29 -4.55
CA PHE A 167 18.43 13.92 -3.77
C PHE A 167 18.32 13.43 -2.32
N ASN A 168 18.78 12.22 -1.99
CA ASN A 168 18.65 11.64 -0.66
C ASN A 168 19.81 12.02 0.29
N GLN A 169 20.17 13.29 0.35
CA GLN A 169 21.34 13.73 1.13
C GLN A 169 21.08 13.83 2.64
N LYS A 170 19.88 14.24 3.04
CA LYS A 170 19.48 14.43 4.46
C LYS A 170 18.28 13.57 4.87
N GLY A 171 17.87 12.66 4.00
CA GLY A 171 16.69 11.80 4.18
C GLY A 171 16.24 11.18 2.85
N ALA A 172 15.40 10.15 2.91
CA ALA A 172 14.94 9.43 1.72
C ALA A 172 13.76 10.13 1.03
N TRP A 173 14.04 10.80 -0.09
CA TRP A 173 13.04 11.40 -0.99
C TRP A 173 12.69 10.49 -2.15
N ILE A 174 13.69 9.80 -2.68
CA ILE A 174 13.59 8.81 -3.73
C ILE A 174 13.66 7.42 -3.11
N TRP A 175 12.79 6.53 -3.55
CA TRP A 175 12.63 5.19 -3.01
C TRP A 175 12.64 4.16 -4.13
N ASN A 176 13.36 3.05 -3.93
CA ASN A 176 13.39 1.94 -4.87
C ASN A 176 12.59 0.76 -4.33
N THR A 177 11.98 -0.02 -5.21
CA THR A 177 11.16 -1.18 -4.83
C THR A 177 11.95 -2.47 -5.04
N TYR A 178 12.00 -3.33 -4.02
CA TYR A 178 12.63 -4.65 -4.07
C TYR A 178 11.57 -5.73 -3.96
N GLN A 179 11.60 -6.68 -4.90
CA GLN A 179 10.59 -7.72 -5.04
C GLN A 179 11.09 -9.05 -4.47
N CYS A 180 10.69 -9.37 -3.24
CA CYS A 180 11.19 -10.51 -2.47
C CYS A 180 10.75 -11.89 -2.99
N TYR A 181 9.88 -11.98 -4.00
CA TYR A 181 9.62 -13.22 -4.74
C TYR A 181 10.77 -13.62 -5.67
N LEU A 182 11.70 -12.71 -5.98
CA LEU A 182 12.89 -13.02 -6.77
C LEU A 182 13.97 -13.60 -5.87
N LYS A 183 14.61 -14.68 -6.34
CA LYS A 183 15.77 -15.30 -5.67
C LYS A 183 16.92 -14.32 -5.44
N GLU A 184 17.03 -13.32 -6.32
CA GLU A 184 18.08 -12.31 -6.34
C GLU A 184 17.83 -11.15 -5.35
N SER A 185 16.63 -11.05 -4.77
CA SER A 185 16.20 -9.86 -4.03
C SER A 185 17.10 -9.50 -2.86
N ARG A 186 17.66 -10.49 -2.15
CA ARG A 186 18.59 -10.26 -1.04
C ARG A 186 19.89 -9.64 -1.52
N LEU A 187 20.46 -10.18 -2.60
CA LEU A 187 21.70 -9.68 -3.19
C LEU A 187 21.52 -8.22 -3.63
N LEU A 188 20.45 -7.93 -4.36
CA LEU A 188 20.15 -6.58 -4.84
C LEU A 188 19.98 -5.56 -3.69
N LEU A 189 19.39 -5.99 -2.57
CA LEU A 189 19.25 -5.14 -1.38
C LEU A 189 20.60 -4.86 -0.73
N LEU A 190 21.44 -5.89 -0.56
CA LEU A 190 22.78 -5.74 0.02
C LEU A 190 23.68 -4.85 -0.85
N ASP A 191 23.62 -5.00 -2.17
CA ASP A 191 24.36 -4.15 -3.10
C ASP A 191 23.92 -2.69 -2.99
N ALA A 192 22.61 -2.44 -2.81
CA ALA A 192 22.08 -1.09 -2.61
C ALA A 192 22.51 -0.48 -1.27
N ILE A 193 22.60 -1.31 -0.21
CA ILE A 193 23.14 -0.91 1.09
C ILE A 193 24.61 -0.51 0.93
N SER A 194 25.45 -1.35 0.29
CA SER A 194 26.87 -1.01 0.02
C SER A 194 26.99 0.30 -0.73
N GLN A 195 26.27 0.44 -1.85
CA GLN A 195 26.29 1.68 -2.64
C GLN A 195 25.85 2.91 -1.86
N SER A 196 24.89 2.78 -0.93
CA SER A 196 24.45 3.90 -0.08
C SER A 196 25.53 4.39 0.87
N VAL A 197 26.36 3.47 1.36
CA VAL A 197 27.52 3.79 2.19
C VAL A 197 28.62 4.40 1.33
N ASP A 198 29.02 3.71 0.26
CA ASP A 198 30.13 4.09 -0.62
C ASP A 198 29.91 5.46 -1.26
N GLN A 199 28.65 5.80 -1.57
CA GLN A 199 28.29 7.04 -2.24
C GLN A 199 27.58 8.05 -1.32
N SER A 200 27.51 7.76 -0.01
CA SER A 200 27.03 8.67 1.03
C SER A 200 25.65 9.28 0.75
N PHE A 201 24.62 8.46 0.64
CA PHE A 201 23.22 8.92 0.55
C PHE A 201 22.29 8.07 1.41
N CYS A 202 21.15 8.64 1.83
CA CYS A 202 20.14 7.92 2.58
C CYS A 202 19.38 6.92 1.68
N LEU A 203 19.33 5.65 2.06
CA LEU A 203 18.68 4.61 1.28
C LEU A 203 17.18 4.52 1.61
N GLY A 204 16.35 4.67 0.59
CA GLY A 204 14.90 4.48 0.66
C GLY A 204 14.49 3.15 0.02
N VAL A 205 14.02 2.19 0.83
CA VAL A 205 13.61 0.85 0.38
C VAL A 205 12.11 0.64 0.51
N LYS A 206 11.42 0.24 -0.55
CA LYS A 206 10.09 -0.38 -0.47
C LYS A 206 10.25 -1.88 -0.67
N LEU A 207 9.93 -2.67 0.35
CA LEU A 207 9.86 -4.12 0.22
C LEU A 207 8.45 -4.53 -0.19
N VAL A 208 8.36 -5.33 -1.26
CA VAL A 208 7.13 -6.03 -1.67
C VAL A 208 7.44 -7.50 -1.87
N ARG A 209 6.43 -8.38 -1.86
CA ARG A 209 6.62 -9.74 -2.39
C ARG A 209 6.84 -9.67 -3.91
N GLY A 210 5.86 -9.18 -4.65
CA GLY A 210 5.93 -9.05 -6.12
C GLY A 210 4.55 -9.22 -6.75
N ALA A 211 4.42 -8.83 -8.02
CA ALA A 211 3.13 -8.84 -8.74
C ALA A 211 3.18 -9.62 -10.07
N TYR A 212 4.34 -10.17 -10.46
CA TYR A 212 4.57 -10.67 -11.83
C TYR A 212 5.01 -12.14 -11.91
N MET A 213 4.85 -12.92 -10.82
CA MET A 213 5.20 -14.35 -10.69
C MET A 213 4.89 -15.18 -11.93
N ASP A 214 3.62 -15.24 -12.34
CA ASP A 214 3.18 -16.08 -13.46
C ASP A 214 3.82 -15.68 -14.78
N LYS A 215 4.05 -14.38 -15.00
CA LYS A 215 4.63 -13.87 -16.24
C LYS A 215 6.12 -14.14 -16.29
N GLU A 216 6.84 -13.94 -15.18
CA GLU A 216 8.27 -14.26 -15.07
C GLU A 216 8.54 -15.75 -15.30
N ARG A 217 7.76 -16.64 -14.67
CA ARG A 217 7.89 -18.09 -14.85
C ARG A 217 7.65 -18.53 -16.30
N LYS A 218 6.61 -17.97 -16.94
CA LYS A 218 6.30 -18.24 -18.35
C LYS A 218 7.43 -17.78 -19.26
N LEU A 219 7.96 -16.58 -19.03
CA LEU A 219 9.06 -16.02 -19.81
C LEU A 219 10.32 -16.86 -19.65
N ALA A 220 10.70 -17.21 -18.41
CA ALA A 220 11.88 -18.05 -18.15
C ALA A 220 11.80 -19.40 -18.87
N LYS A 221 10.62 -20.04 -18.87
CA LYS A 221 10.38 -21.28 -19.62
C LYS A 221 10.50 -21.09 -21.14
N GLN A 222 9.98 -19.99 -21.68
CA GLN A 222 10.05 -19.68 -23.12
C GLN A 222 11.49 -19.42 -23.58
N GLU A 223 12.30 -18.77 -22.75
CA GLU A 223 13.70 -18.43 -23.03
C GLU A 223 14.68 -19.55 -22.67
N GLY A 224 14.22 -20.63 -22.02
CA GLY A 224 15.08 -21.72 -21.57
C GLY A 224 16.05 -21.33 -20.44
N ARG A 225 15.77 -20.25 -19.70
CA ARG A 225 16.59 -19.77 -18.59
C ARG A 225 16.04 -20.23 -17.23
N PRO A 226 16.86 -20.23 -16.16
CA PRO A 226 16.40 -20.53 -14.82
C PRO A 226 15.24 -19.62 -14.37
N ASP A 227 14.26 -20.21 -13.69
CA ASP A 227 13.15 -19.48 -13.08
C ASP A 227 13.67 -18.54 -11.99
N PRO A 228 13.49 -17.20 -12.14
CA PRO A 228 14.01 -16.23 -11.18
C PRO A 228 13.17 -16.18 -9.90
N VAL A 229 11.98 -16.80 -9.89
CA VAL A 229 11.04 -16.76 -8.77
C VAL A 229 11.31 -17.90 -7.79
N HIS A 230 11.19 -17.60 -6.49
CA HIS A 230 11.18 -18.60 -5.42
C HIS A 230 10.17 -19.72 -5.67
N GLN A 231 10.43 -20.95 -5.21
CA GLN A 231 9.58 -22.09 -5.59
C GLN A 231 8.27 -22.12 -4.81
N SER A 232 8.32 -21.72 -3.53
CA SER A 232 7.17 -21.74 -2.63
C SER A 232 6.77 -20.36 -2.12
N TRP A 233 5.59 -20.30 -1.49
CA TRP A 233 5.10 -19.14 -0.76
C TRP A 233 5.97 -18.87 0.47
N GLU A 234 6.39 -19.95 1.14
CA GLU A 234 7.24 -19.96 2.32
C GLU A 234 8.61 -19.35 2.00
N ASP A 235 9.26 -19.80 0.91
CA ASP A 235 10.54 -19.24 0.44
C ASP A 235 10.44 -17.72 0.19
N THR A 236 9.33 -17.27 -0.39
CA THR A 236 9.08 -15.84 -0.65
C THR A 236 8.88 -15.06 0.65
N ASN A 237 8.24 -15.66 1.65
CA ASN A 237 8.07 -15.05 2.97
C ASN A 237 9.39 -14.97 3.72
N ASP A 238 10.22 -16.01 3.65
CA ASP A 238 11.55 -16.04 4.28
C ASP A 238 12.46 -14.98 3.66
N SER A 239 12.44 -14.86 2.33
CA SER A 239 13.12 -13.79 1.60
C SER A 239 12.63 -12.41 2.05
N TYR A 240 11.31 -12.21 2.11
CA TYR A 240 10.71 -10.93 2.53
C TYR A 240 11.05 -10.56 3.99
N ASN A 241 10.81 -11.47 4.94
CA ASN A 241 11.02 -11.21 6.36
C ASN A 241 12.51 -11.05 6.67
N GLY A 242 13.40 -11.83 6.04
CA GLY A 242 14.83 -11.65 6.25
C GLY A 242 15.39 -10.35 5.63
N ASN A 243 14.85 -9.89 4.49
CA ASN A 243 15.17 -8.55 3.95
C ASN A 243 14.65 -7.42 4.85
N LEU A 244 13.46 -7.61 5.43
CA LEU A 244 12.88 -6.69 6.40
C LEU A 244 13.75 -6.61 7.67
N ASP A 245 14.20 -7.74 8.22
CA ASP A 245 15.03 -7.77 9.42
C ASP A 245 16.35 -7.02 9.22
N ILE A 246 17.04 -7.25 8.10
CA ILE A 246 18.26 -6.49 7.73
C ILE A 246 17.99 -4.98 7.77
N MET A 247 16.89 -4.54 7.16
CA MET A 247 16.57 -3.11 7.11
C MET A 247 16.21 -2.54 8.48
N LEU A 248 15.50 -3.30 9.32
CA LEU A 248 15.18 -2.87 10.68
C LEU A 248 16.43 -2.78 11.56
N ASP A 249 17.35 -3.74 11.47
CA ASP A 249 18.64 -3.70 12.18
C ASP A 249 19.44 -2.46 11.77
N LEU A 250 19.54 -2.18 10.47
CA LEU A 250 20.21 -0.98 9.96
C LEU A 250 19.54 0.32 10.40
N ILE A 251 18.20 0.36 10.45
CA ILE A 251 17.46 1.52 10.96
C ILE A 251 17.70 1.71 12.46
N SER A 252 17.78 0.64 13.23
CA SER A 252 18.06 0.70 14.66
C SER A 252 19.44 1.30 14.94
N LEU A 253 20.45 0.97 14.12
CA LEU A 253 21.81 1.46 14.27
C LEU A 253 22.01 2.85 13.67
N HIS A 254 21.36 3.13 12.54
CA HIS A 254 21.56 4.34 11.74
C HIS A 254 20.21 4.93 11.25
N PRO A 255 19.35 5.42 12.17
CA PRO A 255 17.96 5.82 11.85
C PRO A 255 17.83 6.99 10.88
N GLN A 256 18.91 7.76 10.68
CA GLN A 256 18.95 8.87 9.72
C GLN A 256 19.32 8.43 8.30
N CYS A 257 19.98 7.29 8.14
CA CYS A 257 20.51 6.81 6.86
C CYS A 257 19.53 5.92 6.12
N TYR A 258 18.75 5.12 6.84
CA TYR A 258 17.89 4.09 6.24
C TYR A 258 16.43 4.38 6.49
N ARG A 259 15.61 4.16 5.46
CA ARG A 259 14.17 4.29 5.52
C ARG A 259 13.53 3.10 4.80
N ILE A 260 12.47 2.53 5.36
CA ILE A 260 11.75 1.38 4.78
C ILE A 260 10.24 1.61 4.68
N ILE A 261 9.65 1.18 3.55
CA ILE A 261 8.23 0.92 3.39
C ILE A 261 8.02 -0.60 3.45
N VAL A 262 7.35 -1.08 4.50
CA VAL A 262 6.91 -2.45 4.69
C VAL A 262 5.59 -2.64 3.93
N ALA A 263 5.67 -2.88 2.62
CA ALA A 263 4.49 -2.96 1.76
C ALA A 263 3.93 -4.39 1.69
N THR A 264 3.00 -4.69 2.60
CA THR A 264 2.37 -6.01 2.74
C THR A 264 0.97 -5.94 3.35
N HIS A 265 0.10 -6.83 2.90
CA HIS A 265 -1.22 -7.09 3.51
C HIS A 265 -1.20 -8.34 4.41
N ASN A 266 -0.08 -9.08 4.45
CA ASN A 266 0.07 -10.26 5.28
C ASN A 266 0.25 -9.83 6.74
N GLU A 267 -0.71 -10.19 7.60
CA GLU A 267 -0.74 -9.82 9.01
C GLU A 267 0.46 -10.34 9.79
N GLU A 268 0.96 -11.54 9.47
CA GLU A 268 2.11 -12.14 10.14
C GLU A 268 3.38 -11.30 9.91
N SER A 269 3.67 -10.92 8.66
CA SER A 269 4.78 -10.01 8.35
C SER A 269 4.61 -8.63 9.02
N VAL A 270 3.37 -8.15 9.20
CA VAL A 270 3.11 -6.90 9.92
C VAL A 270 3.37 -7.06 11.43
N ARG A 271 2.88 -8.15 12.04
CA ARG A 271 3.15 -8.45 13.46
C ARG A 271 4.65 -8.64 13.69
N HIS A 272 5.34 -9.33 12.80
CA HIS A 272 6.80 -9.51 12.83
C HIS A 272 7.52 -8.15 12.81
N ALA A 273 7.20 -7.29 11.84
CA ALA A 273 7.79 -5.95 11.74
C ALA A 273 7.59 -5.13 13.03
N VAL A 274 6.37 -5.15 13.57
CA VAL A 274 6.02 -4.38 14.78
C VAL A 274 6.73 -4.93 16.02
N SER A 275 6.76 -6.25 16.18
CA SER A 275 7.49 -6.92 17.26
C SER A 275 8.99 -6.59 17.19
N ARG A 276 9.58 -6.68 16.00
CA ARG A 276 11.00 -6.35 15.75
C ARG A 276 11.31 -4.88 16.02
N MET A 277 10.45 -3.95 15.58
CA MET A 277 10.58 -2.53 15.92
C MET A 277 10.59 -2.31 17.44
N GLY A 278 9.70 -2.97 18.19
CA GLY A 278 9.67 -2.90 19.65
C GLY A 278 10.95 -3.45 20.29
N GLY A 279 11.40 -4.63 19.86
CA GLY A 279 12.63 -5.26 20.35
C GLY A 279 13.91 -4.49 20.02
N LEU A 280 13.90 -3.71 18.94
CA LEU A 280 15.03 -2.84 18.53
C LEU A 280 14.90 -1.40 19.06
N GLY A 281 13.83 -1.06 19.77
CA GLY A 281 13.59 0.31 20.25
C GLY A 281 13.39 1.34 19.13
N ILE A 282 12.92 0.93 17.95
CA ILE A 282 12.66 1.83 16.82
C ILE A 282 11.42 2.67 17.12
N ASP A 283 11.60 3.98 17.21
CA ASP A 283 10.49 4.92 17.39
C ASP A 283 9.56 4.92 16.16
N LYS A 284 8.29 4.57 16.40
CA LYS A 284 7.22 4.58 15.38
C LYS A 284 6.90 5.98 14.84
N HIS A 285 7.31 7.04 15.54
CA HIS A 285 7.10 8.43 15.14
C HIS A 285 8.28 9.05 14.37
N ALA A 286 9.48 8.43 14.42
CA ALA A 286 10.66 8.89 13.69
C ALA A 286 10.51 8.88 12.15
N GLY A 287 9.52 8.13 11.65
CA GLY A 287 9.21 8.04 10.22
C GLY A 287 10.26 7.26 9.41
N SER A 288 11.08 6.46 10.08
CA SER A 288 12.04 5.55 9.46
C SER A 288 11.37 4.30 8.89
N VAL A 289 10.31 3.83 9.55
CA VAL A 289 9.47 2.72 9.11
C VAL A 289 8.07 3.22 8.76
N CYS A 290 7.58 2.82 7.61
CA CYS A 290 6.20 3.05 7.18
C CYS A 290 5.58 1.74 6.70
N PHE A 291 4.33 1.48 7.06
CA PHE A 291 3.57 0.35 6.54
C PHE A 291 2.86 0.76 5.25
N GLY A 292 2.84 -0.13 4.25
CA GLY A 292 2.23 0.16 2.95
C GLY A 292 1.16 -0.85 2.56
N GLN A 293 -0.01 -0.35 2.19
CA GLN A 293 -1.12 -1.19 1.71
C GLN A 293 -1.80 -0.56 0.49
N LEU A 294 -2.41 -1.39 -0.35
CA LEU A 294 -3.25 -0.93 -1.44
C LEU A 294 -4.59 -0.40 -0.90
N LEU A 295 -5.14 0.64 -1.55
CA LEU A 295 -6.49 1.12 -1.30
C LEU A 295 -7.50 -0.01 -1.54
N GLY A 296 -8.45 -0.18 -0.62
CA GLY A 296 -9.56 -1.14 -0.77
C GLY A 296 -9.23 -2.59 -0.44
N MET A 297 -8.05 -2.86 0.11
CA MET A 297 -7.57 -4.19 0.48
C MET A 297 -7.06 -4.25 1.92
N CYS A 298 -7.55 -5.23 2.69
CA CYS A 298 -7.21 -5.49 4.08
C CYS A 298 -7.23 -4.19 4.91
N ASP A 299 -8.32 -3.43 4.81
CA ASP A 299 -8.41 -2.11 5.45
C ASP A 299 -8.35 -2.24 6.98
N HIS A 300 -8.76 -3.37 7.55
CA HIS A 300 -8.60 -3.66 8.98
C HIS A 300 -7.13 -3.56 9.41
N VAL A 301 -6.18 -4.08 8.61
CA VAL A 301 -4.75 -4.00 8.92
C VAL A 301 -4.27 -2.55 8.93
N SER A 302 -4.63 -1.77 7.90
CA SER A 302 -4.22 -0.36 7.78
C SER A 302 -4.79 0.49 8.91
N LEU A 303 -6.07 0.29 9.24
CA LEU A 303 -6.78 1.07 10.25
C LEU A 303 -6.29 0.71 11.67
N THR A 304 -6.05 -0.58 11.96
CA THR A 304 -5.45 -1.00 13.23
C THR A 304 -4.06 -0.38 13.42
N LEU A 305 -3.17 -0.44 12.42
CA LEU A 305 -1.85 0.20 12.50
C LEU A 305 -1.96 1.71 12.78
N ALA A 306 -2.86 2.40 12.06
CA ALA A 306 -3.04 3.84 12.20
C ALA A 306 -3.56 4.22 13.60
N GLN A 307 -4.53 3.45 14.13
CA GLN A 307 -5.05 3.62 15.49
C GLN A 307 -3.98 3.42 16.55
N GLN A 308 -2.99 2.55 16.31
CA GLN A 308 -1.84 2.33 17.18
C GLN A 308 -0.71 3.34 16.97
N GLY A 309 -0.89 4.34 16.10
CA GLY A 309 0.05 5.44 15.87
C GLY A 309 1.22 5.11 14.94
N TYR A 310 1.17 3.98 14.21
CA TYR A 310 2.17 3.67 13.18
C TYR A 310 1.96 4.53 11.94
N SER A 311 3.06 4.87 11.26
CA SER A 311 3.00 5.50 9.94
C SER A 311 2.45 4.51 8.91
N VAL A 312 1.25 4.76 8.39
CA VAL A 312 0.61 3.94 7.36
C VAL A 312 0.43 4.73 6.08
N TYR A 313 0.86 4.15 4.96
CA TYR A 313 0.65 4.68 3.62
C TYR A 313 -0.34 3.81 2.84
N LYS A 314 -1.21 4.47 2.08
CA LYS A 314 -2.06 3.81 1.08
C LYS A 314 -1.58 4.11 -0.33
N SER A 315 -1.40 3.06 -1.13
CA SER A 315 -1.22 3.18 -2.58
C SER A 315 -2.57 3.43 -3.23
N VAL A 316 -2.71 4.60 -3.86
CA VAL A 316 -4.00 5.13 -4.32
C VAL A 316 -3.97 5.28 -5.84
N PRO A 317 -4.57 4.33 -6.58
CA PRO A 317 -4.82 4.48 -8.00
C PRO A 317 -5.82 5.60 -8.26
N TYR A 318 -5.63 6.31 -9.36
CA TYR A 318 -6.54 7.32 -9.87
C TYR A 318 -6.53 7.27 -11.40
N GLY A 319 -7.53 7.88 -12.03
CA GLY A 319 -7.65 7.97 -13.48
C GLY A 319 -8.98 7.43 -13.99
N SER A 320 -9.16 7.47 -15.30
CA SER A 320 -10.41 7.04 -15.93
C SER A 320 -10.69 5.55 -15.65
N VAL A 321 -11.94 5.16 -15.83
CA VAL A 321 -12.30 3.72 -15.77
C VAL A 321 -11.44 2.92 -16.74
N ASP A 322 -11.23 3.43 -17.96
CA ASP A 322 -10.49 2.74 -19.00
C ASP A 322 -9.01 2.54 -18.63
N ASP A 323 -8.36 3.55 -18.08
CA ASP A 323 -6.94 3.49 -17.70
C ASP A 323 -6.70 2.57 -16.50
N THR A 324 -7.72 2.40 -15.66
CA THR A 324 -7.61 1.63 -14.41
C THR A 324 -8.04 0.17 -14.56
N VAL A 325 -8.71 -0.23 -15.64
CA VAL A 325 -9.09 -1.64 -15.88
C VAL A 325 -7.91 -2.61 -15.73
N PRO A 326 -6.72 -2.38 -16.34
CA PRO A 326 -5.59 -3.29 -16.17
C PRO A 326 -5.15 -3.45 -14.72
N TYR A 327 -5.20 -2.37 -13.93
CA TYR A 327 -4.93 -2.41 -12.50
C TYR A 327 -5.98 -3.23 -11.74
N LEU A 328 -7.27 -3.02 -12.04
CA LEU A 328 -8.38 -3.74 -11.39
C LEU A 328 -8.34 -5.26 -11.68
N VAL A 329 -8.00 -5.64 -12.92
CA VAL A 329 -7.80 -7.04 -13.31
C VAL A 329 -6.68 -7.68 -12.48
N ARG A 330 -5.54 -6.99 -12.34
CA ARG A 330 -4.43 -7.48 -11.50
C ARG A 330 -4.85 -7.66 -10.05
N ARG A 331 -5.60 -6.70 -9.48
CA ARG A 331 -6.13 -6.82 -8.11
C ARG A 331 -7.06 -8.01 -7.95
N ALA A 332 -7.95 -8.24 -8.91
CA ALA A 332 -8.83 -9.40 -8.90
C ALA A 332 -8.03 -10.71 -8.91
N GLN A 333 -6.96 -10.80 -9.71
CA GLN A 333 -6.12 -12.00 -9.81
C GLN A 333 -5.25 -12.22 -8.57
N GLU A 334 -4.60 -11.19 -8.03
CA GLU A 334 -3.78 -11.27 -6.80
C GLU A 334 -4.59 -11.66 -5.56
N ASN A 335 -5.86 -11.24 -5.51
CA ASN A 335 -6.80 -11.62 -4.46
C ASN A 335 -6.95 -13.14 -4.31
N ARG A 336 -6.57 -13.94 -5.32
CA ARG A 336 -6.52 -15.42 -5.25
C ARG A 336 -5.43 -15.94 -4.30
N THR A 337 -4.26 -15.30 -4.26
CA THR A 337 -3.16 -15.71 -3.38
C THR A 337 -3.34 -15.11 -1.98
N VAL A 338 -4.04 -13.98 -1.87
CA VAL A 338 -4.38 -13.26 -0.62
C VAL A 338 -5.74 -13.70 -0.04
N LEU A 339 -6.35 -14.79 -0.55
CA LEU A 339 -7.72 -15.20 -0.22
C LEU A 339 -8.00 -15.35 1.28
N GLN A 340 -7.00 -15.71 2.09
CA GLN A 340 -7.17 -15.80 3.54
C GLN A 340 -7.42 -14.42 4.19
N GLY A 341 -6.68 -13.38 3.79
CA GLY A 341 -6.88 -12.01 4.27
C GLY A 341 -8.26 -11.46 3.89
N ILE A 342 -8.72 -11.75 2.67
CA ILE A 342 -10.05 -11.32 2.17
C ILE A 342 -11.17 -12.03 2.91
N ARG A 343 -11.01 -13.31 3.25
CA ARG A 343 -12.01 -14.05 4.06
C ARG A 343 -12.19 -13.39 5.41
N LYS A 344 -11.09 -13.09 6.11
CA LYS A 344 -11.12 -12.43 7.41
C LYS A 344 -11.71 -11.03 7.33
N GLU A 345 -11.27 -10.21 6.38
CA GLU A 345 -11.82 -8.87 6.17
C GLU A 345 -13.33 -8.92 5.92
N ARG A 346 -13.81 -9.85 5.09
CA ARG A 346 -15.24 -10.04 4.83
C ARG A 346 -16.01 -10.42 6.09
N ASP A 347 -15.43 -11.24 6.97
CA ASP A 347 -16.08 -11.65 8.21
C ASP A 347 -16.16 -10.50 9.22
N LEU A 348 -15.11 -9.67 9.33
CA LEU A 348 -15.12 -8.44 10.13
C LEU A 348 -16.13 -7.41 9.61
N LEU A 349 -16.19 -7.21 8.28
CA LEU A 349 -17.20 -6.35 7.64
C LEU A 349 -18.63 -6.82 7.95
N ARG A 350 -18.88 -8.14 7.93
CA ARG A 350 -20.19 -8.71 8.29
C ARG A 350 -20.52 -8.50 9.77
N GLN A 351 -19.55 -8.64 10.66
CA GLN A 351 -19.74 -8.42 12.08
C GLN A 351 -20.14 -6.98 12.37
N GLU A 352 -19.43 -6.01 11.78
CA GLU A 352 -19.76 -4.59 11.90
C GLU A 352 -21.13 -4.25 11.30
N LEU A 353 -21.46 -4.82 10.13
CA LEU A 353 -22.79 -4.63 9.52
C LEU A 353 -23.92 -5.17 10.42
N ARG A 354 -23.75 -6.39 10.96
CA ARG A 354 -24.70 -7.00 11.90
C ARG A 354 -24.85 -6.19 13.18
N ARG A 355 -23.76 -5.61 13.68
CA ARG A 355 -23.79 -4.72 14.85
C ARG A 355 -24.68 -3.50 14.57
N ARG A 356 -24.47 -2.79 13.45
CA ARG A 356 -25.28 -1.63 13.05
C ARG A 356 -26.76 -1.96 12.88
N LEU A 357 -27.06 -3.10 12.25
CA LEU A 357 -28.44 -3.55 12.07
C LEU A 357 -29.11 -3.85 13.42
N ARG A 358 -28.40 -4.49 14.35
CA ARG A 358 -28.93 -4.73 15.71
C ARG A 358 -29.19 -3.43 16.47
N GLU A 359 -28.27 -2.46 16.40
CA GLU A 359 -28.44 -1.16 17.05
C GLU A 359 -29.58 -0.33 16.44
N GLY A 360 -29.76 -0.37 15.12
CA GLY A 360 -30.90 0.28 14.47
C GLY A 360 -32.25 -0.35 14.86
N LEU A 361 -32.28 -1.67 15.07
CA LEU A 361 -33.48 -2.39 15.52
C LEU A 361 -33.80 -2.17 17.01
N THR A 362 -32.80 -1.96 17.86
CA THR A 362 -32.99 -1.69 19.29
C THR A 362 -33.20 -0.20 19.60
N GLY A 363 -32.69 0.70 18.77
CA GLY A 363 -32.87 2.15 18.87
C GLY A 363 -34.25 2.66 18.43
N GLY A 364 -35.03 1.86 17.70
CA GLY A 364 -36.42 2.15 17.33
C GLY A 364 -37.47 1.67 18.33
N ARG A 365 -37.06 1.20 19.52
CA ARG A 365 -37.93 0.72 20.61
C ARG A 365 -37.83 1.56 21.90
N LYS A 366 -37.38 2.81 21.81
CA LYS A 366 -37.41 3.77 22.92
C LYS A 366 -38.27 4.96 22.60
#